data_AF-A0A4P6ZIK3-F1
#
_entry.id   AF-A0A4P6ZIK3-F1
#
_cell.length_a   1.000
_cell.length_b   1.000
_cell.length_c   1.000
_cell.angle_alpha   90.00
_cell.angle_beta   90.00
_cell.angle_gamma   90.00
#
_symmetry.space_group_name_H-M   'P 1'
#
loop_
_entity.id
_entity.type
_entity.pdbx_description
1 polymer ?
#
loop_
_entity_poly.entity_id
_entity_poly.type
_entity_poly.pdbx_seq_one_letter_code
_entity_poly.pdbx_strand_id
1 'polypeptide(L)' 'MFFGTCIDAEGEYFDTAHFPNCLEQYPFQGGGCYLLLGSVEVDFHFPTITIHKMAKMPFIPDHNIRWTKKNL' A
#
# COMPACT_ATOMS: atom_id res chain seq x y z
N MET A 1 13.74 -3.72 10.52
CA MET A 1 12.28 -3.50 10.62
C MET A 1 12.00 -2.08 10.16
N PHE A 2 10.95 -1.86 9.39
CA PHE A 2 10.54 -0.54 8.92
C PHE A 2 9.08 -0.30 9.28
N PHE A 3 8.75 0.96 9.55
CA PHE A 3 7.39 1.42 9.77
C PHE A 3 7.05 2.49 8.74
N GLY A 4 5.81 2.54 8.30
CA GLY A 4 5.37 3.55 7.35
C GLY A 4 3.90 3.88 7.53
N THR A 5 3.59 5.17 7.43
CA THR A 5 2.22 5.67 7.34
C THR A 5 1.83 5.77 5.88
N CYS A 6 0.67 5.23 5.53
CA CYS A 6 0.12 5.17 4.20
C CYS A 6 -1.28 5.80 4.16
N ILE A 7 -1.70 6.16 2.95
CA ILE A 7 -3.05 6.65 2.65
C ILE A 7 -3.65 5.69 1.63
N ASP A 8 -4.88 5.25 1.85
CA ASP A 8 -5.58 4.37 0.91
C ASP A 8 -6.27 5.14 -0.22
N ALA A 9 -7.08 4.45 -1.02
CA ALA A 9 -7.81 5.05 -2.14
C ALA A 9 -8.93 6.01 -1.70
N GLU A 10 -9.43 5.88 -0.48
CA GLU A 10 -10.48 6.73 0.09
C GLU A 10 -9.90 7.92 0.86
N GLY A 11 -8.57 8.00 1.00
CA GLY A 11 -7.89 9.07 1.72
C GLY A 11 -7.72 8.78 3.22
N GLU A 12 -8.00 7.56 3.65
CA GLU A 12 -7.89 7.14 5.05
C GLU A 12 -6.46 6.74 5.39
N TYR A 13 -6.02 7.12 6.59
CA TYR A 13 -4.67 6.82 7.08
C TYR A 13 -4.61 5.44 7.73
N PHE A 14 -3.50 4.75 7.51
CA PHE A 14 -3.16 3.50 8.20
C PHE A 14 -1.65 3.35 8.30
N ASP A 15 -1.18 2.64 9.32
CA ASP A 15 0.23 2.32 9.48
C ASP A 15 0.57 0.92 8.95
N THR A 16 1.85 0.72 8.67
CA THR A 16 2.39 -0.56 8.20
C THR A 16 3.65 -0.91 8.98
N ALA A 17 3.79 -2.19 9.33
CA ALA A 17 5.00 -2.75 9.94
C ALA A 17 5.63 -3.79 9.01
N HIS A 18 6.93 -3.67 8.76
CA HIS A 18 7.68 -4.51 7.83
C HIS A 18 8.85 -5.19 8.55
N PHE A 19 8.71 -6.50 8.79
CA PHE A 19 9.74 -7.30 9.45
C PHE A 19 10.89 -7.68 8.49
N PRO A 20 12.12 -7.91 9.00
CA PRO A 20 13.29 -8.18 8.15
C PRO A 20 13.11 -9.33 7.15
N ASN A 21 12.51 -10.43 7.58
CA ASN A 21 12.22 -11.60 6.74
C ASN A 21 11.29 -11.27 5.55
N CYS A 22 10.32 -10.36 5.74
CA CYS A 22 9.45 -9.89 4.66
C CYS A 22 10.25 -9.02 3.68
N LEU A 23 11.06 -8.10 4.21
CA LEU A 23 11.82 -7.14 3.39
C LEU A 23 12.94 -7.77 2.57
N GLU A 24 13.52 -8.88 3.04
CA GLU A 24 14.47 -9.67 2.25
C GLU A 24 13.84 -10.23 0.97
N GLN A 25 12.55 -10.61 1.02
CA GLN A 25 11.83 -11.18 -0.12
C GLN A 25 11.08 -10.12 -0.94
N TYR A 26 10.57 -9.10 -0.28
CA TYR A 26 9.73 -8.04 -0.85
C TYR A 26 10.25 -6.66 -0.42
N PRO A 27 11.44 -6.25 -0.89
CA PRO A 27 12.02 -4.97 -0.50
C PRO A 27 11.24 -3.80 -1.10
N PHE A 28 11.33 -2.64 -0.45
CA PHE A 28 10.87 -1.38 -1.03
C PHE A 28 11.59 -1.08 -2.36
N GLN A 29 10.85 -0.50 -3.31
CA GLN A 29 11.33 -0.10 -4.63
C GLN A 29 11.25 1.44 -4.81
N GLY A 30 11.49 2.18 -3.72
CA GLY A 30 11.37 3.65 -3.62
C GLY A 30 9.95 4.14 -3.32
N GLY A 31 9.74 5.46 -3.35
CA GLY A 31 8.41 6.04 -3.10
C GLY A 31 7.38 5.68 -4.18
N GLY A 32 6.10 5.59 -3.78
CA GLY A 32 4.97 5.37 -4.68
C GLY A 32 3.83 4.59 -4.05
N CYS A 33 2.91 4.10 -4.88
CA CYS A 33 1.79 3.27 -4.44
C CYS A 33 2.18 1.79 -4.45
N TYR A 34 1.67 1.04 -3.47
CA TYR A 34 2.01 -0.36 -3.27
C TYR A 34 0.74 -1.19 -3.09
N LEU A 35 0.76 -2.41 -3.63
CA LEU A 35 -0.17 -3.46 -3.25
C LEU A 35 0.40 -4.16 -2.02
N LEU A 36 -0.38 -4.18 -0.94
CA LEU A 36 0.03 -4.68 0.37
C LEU A 36 -0.82 -5.90 0.75
N LEU A 37 -0.16 -6.96 1.21
CA LEU A 37 -0.82 -8.13 1.79
C LEU A 37 -0.28 -8.33 3.21
N GLY A 38 -1.19 -8.40 4.18
CA GLY A 38 -0.82 -8.50 5.59
C GLY A 38 -2.00 -8.78 6.51
N SER A 39 -1.69 -8.87 7.80
CA SER A 39 -2.70 -8.94 8.87
C SER A 39 -3.04 -7.54 9.35
N VAL A 40 -4.33 -7.27 9.55
CA VAL A 40 -4.83 -5.99 10.07
C VAL A 40 -5.06 -6.10 11.57
N GLU A 41 -4.52 -5.15 12.32
CA GLU A 41 -4.78 -4.93 13.74
C GLU A 41 -5.31 -3.50 13.92
N VAL A 42 -6.26 -3.31 14.84
CA VAL A 42 -6.86 -2.01 15.09
C VAL A 42 -6.72 -1.70 16.58
N ASP A 43 -5.82 -0.77 16.88
CA ASP A 43 -5.58 -0.27 18.24
C ASP A 43 -6.03 1.18 18.33
N PHE A 44 -6.79 1.53 19.37
CA PHE A 44 -7.30 2.89 19.59
C PHE A 44 -8.02 3.49 18.36
N HIS A 45 -8.74 2.67 17.58
CA HIS A 45 -9.40 3.04 16.31
C HIS A 45 -8.44 3.44 15.17
N PHE A 46 -7.16 3.08 15.27
CA PHE A 46 -6.18 3.31 14.23
C PHE A 46 -5.72 1.98 13.61
N PRO A 47 -5.91 1.77 12.29
CA PRO A 47 -5.53 0.52 11.64
C PRO A 47 -4.02 0.45 11.39
N THR A 48 -3.44 -0.70 11.70
CA THR A 48 -2.05 -1.05 11.37
C THR A 48 -2.02 -2.38 10.63
N ILE A 49 -1.22 -2.47 9.57
CA ILE A 49 -1.04 -3.69 8.79
C ILE A 49 0.37 -4.25 9.00
N THR A 50 0.47 -5.47 9.53
CA THR A 50 1.72 -6.24 9.51
C THR A 50 1.90 -6.87 8.13
N ILE A 51 2.94 -6.47 7.40
CA ILE A 51 3.13 -6.83 6.00
C ILE A 51 3.77 -8.22 5.85
N HIS A 52 3.16 -9.05 5.01
CA HIS A 52 3.64 -10.38 4.64
C HIS A 52 4.18 -10.41 3.20
N LYS A 53 3.60 -9.61 2.30
CA LYS A 53 4.07 -9.40 0.92
C LYS A 53 3.74 -7.99 0.46
N MET A 54 4.57 -7.45 -0.43
CA MET A 54 4.29 -6.18 -1.07
C MET A 54 4.89 -6.10 -2.47
N ALA A 55 4.26 -5.29 -3.32
CA ALA A 55 4.75 -4.98 -4.65
C ALA A 55 4.45 -3.53 -5.01
N LYS A 56 5.41 -2.83 -5.62
CA LYS A 56 5.19 -1.48 -6.13
C LYS A 56 4.23 -1.54 -7.31
N MET A 57 3.17 -0.73 -7.28
CA MET A 57 2.24 -0.65 -8.40
C MET A 57 2.84 0.23 -9.51
N PRO A 58 2.67 -0.14 -10.78
CA PRO A 58 3.07 0.71 -11.89
C PRO A 58 2.26 2.00 -11.87
N PHE A 59 2.93 3.13 -12.04
CA PHE A 59 2.25 4.37 -12.35
C PHE A 59 1.70 4.27 -13.76
N ILE A 60 0.41 4.56 -13.93
CA ILE A 60 -0.16 4.81 -15.26
C ILE A 60 0.31 6.22 -15.64
N PRO A 61 1.21 6.39 -16.63
CA PRO A 61 1.58 7.71 -17.10
C PRO A 61 0.32 8.38 -17.62
N ASP A 62 0.10 9.65 -17.24
CA ASP A 62 -1.07 10.38 -17.72
C ASP A 62 -1.04 10.46 -19.26
N HIS A 63 -1.88 9.66 -19.90
CA HIS A 63 -2.21 9.77 -21.31
C HIS A 63 -3.71 10.02 -21.42
N ASN A 64 -4.20 11.16 -20.93
CA ASN A 64 -5.51 11.71 -21.32
C ASN A 64 -6.64 10.68 -21.40
N ILE A 65 -6.78 9.77 -20.41
CA ILE A 65 -7.97 8.91 -20.36
C ILE A 65 -9.05 9.70 -19.63
N ARG A 66 -9.62 10.63 -20.39
CA ARG A 66 -10.96 11.18 -20.18
C ARG A 66 -11.86 10.03 -19.73
N TRP A 67 -12.37 10.10 -18.50
CA TRP A 67 -13.37 9.23 -17.92
C TRP A 67 -14.53 9.02 -18.90
N THR A 68 -14.39 8.06 -19.80
CA THR A 68 -15.52 7.55 -20.57
C THR A 68 -16.13 6.49 -19.68
N LYS A 69 -17.26 6.85 -19.07
CA LYS A 69 -18.22 5.90 -18.52
C LYS A 69 -18.34 4.75 -19.52
N LYS A 70 -17.75 3.60 -19.21
CA LYS A 70 -17.97 2.37 -19.94
C LYS A 70 -18.61 1.39 -18.96
N ASN A 71 -19.93 1.53 -18.89
CA ASN A 71 -20.92 0.49 -18.66
C ASN A 71 -20.58 -0.56 -17.60
N LEU A 72 -21.11 -0.34 -16.40
CA LEU A 72 -22.09 -1.23 -15.75
C LEU A 72 -22.98 -0.37 -14.83
#